data_AF-A0AAD9YCM4-F1
#
_entry.id   AF-A0AAD9YCM4-F1
#
_cell.length_a   1.000
_cell.length_b   1.000
_cell.length_c   1.000
_cell.angle_alpha   90.00
_cell.angle_beta   90.00
_cell.angle_gamma   90.00
#
_symmetry.space_group_name_H-M   'P 1'
#
loop_
_entity.id
_entity.type
_entity.pdbx_description
1 polymer ?
#
loop_
_entity_poly.entity_id
_entity_poly.type
_entity_poly.pdbx_seq_one_letter_code
_entity_poly.pdbx_strand_id
1 'polypeptide(L)'
;MRLPYVPNPPPTTTPEDAAIVSRIEARRAPRPLQALDLTLLHAPPVADGWNSFLGAVRTQTTIGADVRELAISRVAVVNKAWYEWGHHAPLAVKAGVPADGMDAIKTEAPLELSARPEVLTEKQWAVLVYADEMTRNVRVKDETFAVLKGLFNEREVVEITTTVACYNCVSRFLVALDVGERNSTGPDDVELPSH
;
A
#
# COMPACT_ATOMS: atom_id res chain seq x y z
N MET A 1 3.32 -17.31 -7.59
CA MET A 1 3.29 -16.40 -8.74
C MET A 1 2.70 -17.13 -9.95
N ARG A 2 1.85 -16.44 -10.73
CA ARG A 2 1.13 -17.01 -11.89
C ARG A 2 1.80 -16.78 -13.25
N LEU A 3 2.81 -15.92 -13.31
CA LEU A 3 3.65 -15.67 -14.49
C LEU A 3 5.13 -15.71 -14.06
N PRO A 4 6.07 -16.16 -14.90
CA PRO A 4 7.49 -16.01 -14.57
C PRO A 4 7.85 -14.53 -14.41
N TYR A 5 8.80 -14.20 -13.54
CA TYR A 5 9.39 -12.85 -13.52
C TYR A 5 10.18 -12.61 -14.80
N VAL A 6 10.28 -11.35 -15.26
CA VAL A 6 11.27 -11.04 -16.31
C VAL A 6 12.68 -11.38 -15.79
N PRO A 7 13.62 -11.79 -16.67
CA PRO A 7 15.02 -11.98 -16.29
C PRO A 7 15.58 -10.73 -15.59
N ASN A 8 16.60 -10.92 -14.75
CA ASN A 8 17.33 -9.82 -14.12
C ASN A 8 18.81 -9.93 -14.52
N PRO A 9 19.35 -9.04 -15.37
CA PRO A 9 18.73 -7.79 -15.84
C PRO A 9 17.57 -8.01 -16.84
N PRO A 10 16.55 -7.11 -16.86
CA PRO A 10 15.43 -7.19 -17.80
C PRO A 10 15.89 -7.07 -19.25
N PRO A 11 15.44 -7.97 -20.15
CA PRO A 11 15.72 -7.83 -21.57
C PRO A 11 14.98 -6.62 -22.14
N THR A 12 15.62 -5.90 -23.05
CA THR A 12 15.03 -4.72 -23.71
C THR A 12 15.15 -4.87 -25.23
N THR A 13 14.08 -4.51 -25.95
CA THR A 13 14.02 -4.65 -27.41
C THR A 13 14.10 -3.30 -28.13
N THR A 14 13.80 -2.21 -27.42
CA THR A 14 13.83 -0.85 -27.93
C THR A 14 14.63 0.08 -27.01
N PRO A 15 15.17 1.21 -27.53
CA PRO A 15 15.81 2.23 -26.69
C PRO A 15 14.87 2.84 -25.64
N GLU A 16 13.57 2.90 -25.94
CA GLU A 16 12.55 3.40 -25.01
C GLU A 16 12.39 2.46 -23.81
N ASP A 17 12.27 1.15 -24.04
CA ASP A 17 12.23 0.14 -22.98
C ASP A 17 13.50 0.18 -22.13
N ALA A 18 14.67 0.33 -22.77
CA ALA A 18 15.96 0.47 -22.07
C ALA A 18 16.00 1.69 -21.15
N ALA A 19 15.46 2.82 -21.61
CA ALA A 19 15.36 4.02 -20.79
C ALA A 19 14.41 3.83 -19.59
N ILE A 20 13.31 3.10 -19.77
CA ILE A 20 12.36 2.76 -18.69
C ILE A 20 13.04 1.88 -17.65
N VAL A 21 13.66 0.77 -18.07
CA VAL A 21 14.37 -0.15 -17.17
C VAL A 21 15.42 0.60 -16.36
N SER A 22 16.23 1.43 -17.02
CA SER A 22 17.26 2.25 -16.36
C SER A 22 16.69 3.18 -15.28
N ARG A 23 15.55 3.85 -15.54
CA ARG A 23 14.88 4.69 -14.52
C ARG A 23 14.42 3.88 -13.31
N ILE A 24 13.88 2.68 -13.54
CA ILE A 24 13.38 1.81 -12.48
C ILE A 24 14.54 1.29 -11.62
N GLU A 25 15.64 0.86 -12.24
CA GLU A 25 16.86 0.45 -11.56
C GLU A 25 17.46 1.60 -10.74
N ALA A 26 17.60 2.79 -11.32
CA ALA A 26 18.13 3.96 -10.64
C ALA A 26 17.32 4.33 -9.38
N ARG A 27 15.99 4.24 -9.46
CA ARG A 27 15.10 4.47 -8.31
C ARG A 27 15.26 3.42 -7.21
N ARG A 28 15.60 2.17 -7.56
CA ARG A 28 15.79 1.09 -6.58
C ARG A 28 17.16 1.10 -5.93
N ALA A 29 18.17 1.61 -6.64
CA ALA A 29 19.56 1.60 -6.20
C ALA A 29 19.73 2.15 -4.75
N PRO A 30 20.61 1.52 -3.94
CA PRO A 30 21.45 0.36 -4.25
C PRO A 30 20.72 -0.99 -4.10
N ARG A 31 19.42 -0.99 -3.78
CA ARG A 31 18.64 -2.23 -3.66
C ARG A 31 18.32 -2.80 -5.05
N PRO A 32 18.19 -4.13 -5.17
CA PRO A 32 17.80 -4.74 -6.44
C PRO A 32 16.34 -4.45 -6.79
N LEU A 33 15.97 -4.74 -8.05
CA LEU A 33 14.57 -4.83 -8.48
C LEU A 33 13.81 -5.84 -7.61
N GLN A 34 12.58 -5.51 -7.25
CA GLN A 34 11.70 -6.38 -6.48
C GLN A 34 10.81 -7.22 -7.41
N ALA A 35 10.17 -8.25 -6.85
CA ALA A 35 9.18 -9.07 -7.55
C ALA A 35 8.14 -8.23 -8.32
N LEU A 36 7.58 -7.18 -7.69
CA LEU A 36 6.64 -6.27 -8.36
C LEU A 36 7.26 -5.55 -9.57
N ASP A 37 8.51 -5.08 -9.47
CA ASP A 37 9.18 -4.42 -10.60
C ASP A 37 9.36 -5.42 -11.75
N LEU A 38 9.84 -6.63 -11.44
CA LEU A 38 10.06 -7.68 -12.44
C LEU A 38 8.74 -8.21 -13.06
N THR A 39 7.62 -8.14 -12.34
CA THR A 39 6.32 -8.47 -12.93
C THR A 39 5.82 -7.35 -13.84
N LEU A 40 5.93 -6.08 -13.43
CA LEU A 40 5.49 -4.94 -14.26
C LEU A 40 6.29 -4.80 -15.55
N LEU A 41 7.57 -5.17 -15.53
CA LEU A 41 8.46 -5.07 -16.69
C LEU A 41 8.15 -6.03 -17.85
N HIS A 42 7.16 -6.92 -17.70
CA HIS A 42 6.51 -7.56 -18.85
C HIS A 42 5.80 -6.56 -19.77
N ALA A 43 5.49 -5.35 -19.27
CA ALA A 43 4.89 -4.25 -20.01
C ALA A 43 5.59 -2.92 -19.64
N PRO A 44 6.75 -2.58 -20.20
CA PRO A 44 7.55 -1.43 -19.78
C PRO A 44 6.80 -0.09 -19.74
N PRO A 45 5.96 0.28 -20.73
CA PRO A 45 5.18 1.53 -20.63
C PRO A 45 4.23 1.57 -19.44
N VAL A 46 3.65 0.43 -19.07
CA VAL A 46 2.81 0.30 -17.87
C VAL A 46 3.67 0.44 -16.60
N ALA A 47 4.84 -0.21 -16.57
CA ALA A 47 5.78 -0.10 -15.46
C ALA A 47 6.20 1.36 -15.20
N ASP A 48 6.48 2.14 -16.24
CA ASP A 48 6.88 3.54 -16.12
C ASP A 48 5.76 4.42 -15.55
N GLY A 49 4.56 4.33 -16.13
CA GLY A 49 3.38 5.06 -15.64
C GLY A 49 3.02 4.70 -14.20
N TRP A 50 3.06 3.40 -13.87
CA TRP A 50 2.86 2.88 -12.52
C TRP A 50 3.87 3.50 -11.54
N ASN A 51 5.14 3.52 -11.90
CA ASN A 51 6.21 4.02 -11.04
C ASN A 51 6.15 5.54 -10.85
N SER A 52 5.67 6.28 -11.84
CA SER A 52 5.40 7.71 -11.74
C SER A 52 4.25 8.00 -10.76
N PHE A 53 3.07 7.40 -10.99
CA PHE A 53 1.90 7.63 -10.15
C PHE A 53 2.10 7.19 -8.70
N LEU A 54 2.59 5.95 -8.48
CA LEU A 54 2.87 5.47 -7.12
C LEU A 54 4.06 6.19 -6.48
N GLY A 55 4.98 6.71 -7.29
CA GLY A 55 6.06 7.58 -6.82
C GLY A 55 5.50 8.82 -6.15
N ALA A 56 4.60 9.53 -6.82
CA ALA A 56 3.93 10.71 -6.26
C ALA A 56 3.19 10.40 -4.96
N VAL A 57 2.40 9.31 -4.92
CA VAL A 57 1.65 8.90 -3.71
C VAL A 57 2.57 8.59 -2.52
N ARG A 58 3.74 7.99 -2.75
CA ARG A 58 4.65 7.62 -1.66
C ARG A 58 5.53 8.75 -1.14
N THR A 59 5.93 9.68 -2.02
CA THR A 59 7.01 10.63 -1.68
C THR A 59 6.68 12.10 -1.89
N GLN A 60 5.53 12.43 -2.49
CA GLN A 60 5.17 13.82 -2.84
C GLN A 60 3.86 14.29 -2.19
N THR A 61 3.25 13.46 -1.33
CA THR A 61 2.09 13.84 -0.51
C THR A 61 2.52 14.59 0.76
N THR A 62 1.59 15.33 1.35
CA THR A 62 1.76 16.04 2.62
C THR A 62 1.34 15.25 3.85
N ILE A 63 0.55 14.19 3.68
CA ILE A 63 0.11 13.33 4.79
C ILE A 63 1.30 12.67 5.52
N GLY A 64 1.15 12.51 6.83
CA GLY A 64 2.12 11.84 7.70
C GLY A 64 2.39 10.40 7.26
N ALA A 65 3.60 9.91 7.53
CA ALA A 65 3.97 8.54 7.19
C ALA A 65 3.08 7.53 7.93
N ASP A 66 2.76 7.77 9.20
CA ASP A 66 1.83 6.93 9.97
C ASP A 66 0.45 6.82 9.30
N VAL A 67 -0.12 7.95 8.85
CA VAL A 67 -1.39 8.00 8.11
C VAL A 67 -1.32 7.25 6.79
N ARG A 68 -0.28 7.51 5.99
CA ARG A 68 -0.11 6.86 4.69
C ARG A 68 0.05 5.34 4.84
N GLU A 69 0.95 4.90 5.72
CA GLU A 69 1.26 3.48 5.88
C GLU A 69 0.09 2.72 6.54
N LEU A 70 -0.72 3.35 7.40
CA LEU A 70 -1.95 2.74 7.94
C LEU A 70 -3.03 2.56 6.86
N ALA A 71 -3.25 3.57 6.01
CA ALA A 71 -4.19 3.46 4.90
C ALA A 71 -3.82 2.28 3.99
N ILE A 72 -2.53 2.17 3.64
CA ILE A 72 -2.00 1.07 2.84
C ILE A 72 -2.17 -0.27 3.55
N SER A 73 -1.75 -0.36 4.82
CA SER A 73 -1.81 -1.60 5.58
C SER A 73 -3.23 -2.11 5.73
N ARG A 74 -4.24 -1.23 5.88
CA ARG A 74 -5.63 -1.67 5.94
C ARG A 74 -6.13 -2.20 4.60
N VAL A 75 -5.78 -1.56 3.48
CA VAL A 75 -6.09 -2.10 2.14
C VAL A 75 -5.51 -3.50 2.00
N ALA A 76 -4.25 -3.71 2.41
CA ALA A 76 -3.59 -4.99 2.34
C ALA A 76 -4.30 -6.08 3.15
N VAL A 77 -4.73 -5.79 4.39
CA VAL A 77 -5.50 -6.74 5.22
C VAL A 77 -6.83 -7.11 4.56
N VAL A 78 -7.61 -6.11 4.15
CA VAL A 78 -8.94 -6.33 3.57
C VAL A 78 -8.86 -7.17 2.30
N ASN A 79 -7.88 -6.88 1.43
CA ASN A 79 -7.70 -7.56 0.15
C ASN A 79 -6.82 -8.82 0.26
N LYS A 80 -6.34 -9.19 1.46
CA LYS A 80 -5.41 -10.30 1.70
C LYS A 80 -4.14 -10.20 0.85
N ALA A 81 -3.67 -8.97 0.62
CA ALA A 81 -2.47 -8.67 -0.17
C ALA A 81 -1.22 -8.73 0.72
N TRP A 82 -0.78 -9.93 1.10
CA TRP A 82 0.28 -10.09 2.09
C TRP A 82 1.67 -9.64 1.63
N TYR A 83 1.92 -9.63 0.31
CA TYR A 83 3.11 -8.97 -0.23
C TYR A 83 3.12 -7.47 0.10
N GLU A 84 1.99 -6.78 -0.05
CA GLU A 84 1.82 -5.37 0.28
C GLU A 84 1.97 -5.14 1.79
N TRP A 85 1.29 -5.95 2.60
CA TRP A 85 1.41 -5.92 4.06
C TRP A 85 2.86 -6.03 4.52
N GLY A 86 3.61 -6.99 3.98
CA GLY A 86 5.01 -7.23 4.34
C GLY A 86 5.96 -6.06 4.02
N HIS A 87 5.60 -5.21 3.06
CA HIS A 87 6.38 -4.01 2.75
C HIS A 87 5.99 -2.81 3.59
N HIS A 88 4.72 -2.71 3.99
CA HIS A 88 4.14 -1.48 4.52
C HIS A 88 3.90 -1.50 6.04
N ALA A 89 3.54 -2.65 6.62
CA ALA A 89 3.32 -2.75 8.05
C ALA A 89 4.59 -2.39 8.89
N PRO A 90 5.82 -2.81 8.50
CA PRO A 90 7.03 -2.36 9.19
C PRO A 90 7.28 -0.85 9.08
N LEU A 91 6.84 -0.22 7.98
CA LEU A 91 6.97 1.23 7.79
C LEU A 91 5.99 2.00 8.66
N ALA A 92 4.78 1.48 8.89
CA ALA A 92 3.83 2.04 9.84
C ALA A 92 4.41 2.05 11.27
N VAL A 93 5.00 0.92 11.70
CA VAL A 93 5.67 0.83 13.00
C VAL A 93 6.83 1.82 13.10
N LYS A 94 7.68 1.89 12.08
CA LYS A 94 8.79 2.86 12.01
C LYS A 94 8.30 4.31 12.03
N ALA A 95 7.10 4.60 11.55
CA ALA A 95 6.48 5.91 11.59
C ALA A 95 5.84 6.25 12.94
N GLY A 96 5.93 5.36 13.93
CA GLY A 96 5.45 5.58 15.30
C GLY A 96 4.07 4.96 15.59
N VAL A 97 3.53 4.13 14.69
CA VAL A 97 2.32 3.36 15.00
C VAL A 97 2.68 2.22 15.98
N PRO A 98 1.99 2.10 17.12
CA PRO A 98 2.21 1.00 18.06
C PRO A 98 1.98 -0.38 17.42
N ALA A 99 2.79 -1.37 17.81
CA ALA A 99 2.72 -2.72 17.22
C ALA A 99 1.39 -3.43 17.56
N ASP A 100 0.89 -3.23 18.77
CA ASP A 100 -0.45 -3.67 19.20
C ASP A 100 -1.58 -3.00 18.39
N GLY A 101 -1.40 -1.75 17.98
CA GLY A 101 -2.28 -1.07 17.03
C GLY A 101 -2.28 -1.73 15.65
N MET A 102 -1.11 -2.16 15.16
CA MET A 102 -1.00 -2.92 13.92
C MET A 102 -1.64 -4.31 14.03
N ASP A 103 -1.50 -4.98 15.17
CA ASP A 103 -2.14 -6.27 15.42
C ASP A 103 -3.67 -6.14 15.49
N ALA A 104 -4.19 -5.09 16.13
CA ALA A 104 -5.62 -4.83 16.22
C ALA A 104 -6.32 -4.69 14.85
N ILE A 105 -5.59 -4.25 13.82
CA ILE A 105 -6.14 -4.07 12.46
C ILE A 105 -5.96 -5.27 11.54
N LYS A 106 -5.34 -6.38 11.98
CA LYS A 106 -5.20 -7.63 11.21
C LYS A 106 -6.50 -8.43 11.07
N THR A 107 -7.63 -7.89 11.52
CA THR A 107 -8.93 -8.55 11.46
C THR A 107 -9.60 -8.45 10.09
N GLU A 108 -10.27 -9.53 9.66
CA GLU A 108 -11.14 -9.55 8.47
C GLU A 108 -12.49 -8.86 8.72
N ALA A 109 -12.85 -8.57 9.98
CA ALA A 109 -14.06 -7.85 10.30
C ALA A 109 -13.99 -6.39 9.80
N PRO A 110 -15.12 -5.80 9.36
CA PRO A 110 -15.19 -4.36 9.11
C PRO A 110 -14.83 -3.56 10.36
N LEU A 111 -14.21 -2.40 10.16
CA LEU A 111 -13.90 -1.47 11.25
C LEU A 111 -15.05 -0.49 11.43
N GLU A 112 -15.38 -0.16 12.67
CA GLU A 112 -16.41 0.83 13.00
C GLU A 112 -15.79 1.99 13.80
N LEU A 113 -16.26 3.22 13.54
CA LEU A 113 -15.74 4.43 14.21
C LEU A 113 -15.77 4.31 15.74
N SER A 114 -16.81 3.68 16.29
CA SER A 114 -17.01 3.50 17.73
C SER A 114 -16.08 2.47 18.39
N ALA A 115 -15.34 1.68 17.60
CA ALA A 115 -14.53 0.56 18.08
C ALA A 115 -13.02 0.86 18.09
N ARG A 116 -12.63 2.12 18.27
CA ARG A 116 -11.23 2.54 18.26
C ARG A 116 -10.44 1.92 19.43
N PRO A 117 -9.33 1.20 19.16
CA PRO A 117 -8.37 0.81 20.20
C PRO A 117 -7.71 2.03 20.84
N GLU A 118 -7.54 2.04 22.17
CA GLU A 118 -6.93 3.18 22.90
C GLU A 118 -5.52 3.55 22.43
N VAL A 119 -4.78 2.55 21.93
CA VAL A 119 -3.40 2.70 21.45
C VAL A 119 -3.29 3.47 20.13
N LEU A 120 -4.41 3.65 19.42
CA LEU A 120 -4.47 4.41 18.17
C LEU A 120 -5.08 5.78 18.38
N THR A 121 -4.48 6.79 17.76
CA THR A 121 -5.03 8.15 17.79
C THR A 121 -6.33 8.25 16.98
N GLU A 122 -7.08 9.33 17.18
CA GLU A 122 -8.32 9.59 16.42
C GLU A 122 -8.05 9.71 14.91
N LYS A 123 -6.98 10.42 14.54
CA LYS A 123 -6.54 10.56 13.14
C LYS A 123 -6.22 9.21 12.51
N GLN A 124 -5.46 8.37 13.20
CA GLN A 124 -5.08 7.05 12.73
C GLN A 124 -6.30 6.15 12.54
N TRP A 125 -7.22 6.13 13.50
CA TRP A 125 -8.43 5.33 13.40
C TRP A 125 -9.39 5.79 12.31
N ALA A 126 -9.59 7.12 12.17
CA ALA A 126 -10.44 7.67 11.11
C ALA A 126 -9.95 7.26 9.71
N VAL A 127 -8.63 7.27 9.49
CA VAL A 127 -8.00 6.83 8.23
C VAL A 127 -8.21 5.33 8.01
N LEU A 128 -8.07 4.51 9.05
CA LEU A 128 -8.29 3.06 8.98
C LEU A 128 -9.74 2.71 8.62
N VAL A 129 -10.72 3.33 9.28
CA VAL A 129 -12.14 3.11 8.98
C VAL A 129 -12.49 3.61 7.57
N TYR A 130 -11.98 4.79 7.18
CA TYR A 130 -12.15 5.31 5.83
C TYR A 130 -11.58 4.35 4.76
N ALA A 131 -10.35 3.87 4.96
CA ALA A 131 -9.71 2.92 4.06
C ALA A 131 -10.46 1.57 4.00
N ASP A 132 -10.97 1.10 5.14
CA ASP A 132 -11.78 -0.12 5.24
C ASP A 132 -13.07 -0.01 4.41
N GLU A 133 -13.85 1.06 4.64
CA GLU A 133 -15.11 1.28 3.93
C GLU A 133 -14.89 1.47 2.42
N MET A 134 -13.93 2.30 2.03
CA MET A 134 -13.62 2.55 0.62
C MET A 134 -13.15 1.26 -0.09
N THR A 135 -12.40 0.40 0.60
CA THR A 135 -11.89 -0.85 0.02
C THR A 135 -13.00 -1.89 -0.14
N ARG A 136 -13.84 -2.06 0.89
CA ARG A 136 -14.89 -3.09 0.90
C ARG A 136 -16.10 -2.70 0.07
N ASN A 137 -16.51 -1.44 0.16
CA ASN A 137 -17.82 -1.00 -0.29
C ASN A 137 -17.74 -0.01 -1.45
N VAL A 138 -16.54 0.51 -1.78
CA VAL A 138 -16.29 1.66 -2.67
C VAL A 138 -16.85 2.97 -2.13
N ARG A 139 -18.08 2.95 -1.62
CA ARG A 139 -18.75 4.06 -0.94
C ARG A 139 -18.34 4.12 0.53
N VAL A 140 -17.83 5.28 0.92
CA VAL A 140 -17.60 5.66 2.32
C VAL A 140 -18.91 6.25 2.89
N LYS A 141 -19.23 5.94 4.14
CA LYS A 141 -20.39 6.50 4.84
C LYS A 141 -20.19 8.00 5.10
N ASP A 142 -21.27 8.76 5.09
CA ASP A 142 -21.22 10.22 5.29
C ASP A 142 -20.63 10.59 6.67
N GLU A 143 -20.92 9.79 7.70
CA GLU A 143 -20.38 9.97 9.05
C GLU A 143 -18.85 9.79 9.08
N THR A 144 -18.33 8.74 8.43
CA THR A 144 -16.89 8.47 8.30
C THR A 144 -16.19 9.58 7.53
N PHE A 145 -16.79 10.04 6.43
CA PHE A 145 -16.25 11.16 5.66
C PHE A 145 -16.24 12.47 6.47
N ALA A 146 -17.29 12.75 7.24
CA ALA A 146 -17.39 13.94 8.08
C ALA A 146 -16.30 13.96 9.17
N VAL A 147 -16.05 12.82 9.85
CA VAL A 147 -14.96 12.70 10.82
C VAL A 147 -13.61 12.94 10.16
N LEU A 148 -13.33 12.30 9.01
CA LEU A 148 -12.07 12.49 8.30
C LEU A 148 -11.84 13.97 7.93
N LYS A 149 -12.86 14.64 7.39
CA LYS A 149 -12.79 16.06 7.03
C LYS A 149 -12.63 16.99 8.24
N GLY A 150 -13.10 16.58 9.43
CA GLY A 150 -12.88 17.33 10.67
C GLY A 150 -11.42 17.27 11.16
N LEU A 151 -10.66 16.26 10.74
CA LEU A 151 -9.30 15.97 11.22
C LEU A 151 -8.20 16.34 10.22
N PHE A 152 -8.54 16.43 8.94
CA PHE A 152 -7.63 16.65 7.83
C PHE A 152 -8.13 17.78 6.92
N ASN A 153 -7.20 18.56 6.36
CA ASN A 153 -7.56 19.56 5.36
C ASN A 153 -7.94 18.90 4.01
N GLU A 154 -8.51 19.68 3.10
CA GLU A 154 -9.02 19.16 1.82
C GLU A 154 -7.94 18.47 0.97
N ARG A 155 -6.71 19.02 0.95
CA ARG A 155 -5.59 18.40 0.25
C ARG A 155 -5.24 17.04 0.86
N GLU A 156 -5.13 16.97 2.18
CA GLU A 156 -4.84 15.72 2.89
C GLU A 156 -5.94 14.68 2.67
N VAL A 157 -7.22 15.08 2.64
CA VAL A 157 -8.33 14.17 2.33
C VAL A 157 -8.19 13.59 0.91
N VAL A 158 -7.83 14.42 -0.08
CA VAL A 158 -7.57 13.94 -1.45
C VAL A 158 -6.37 12.99 -1.48
N GLU A 159 -5.30 13.30 -0.75
CA GLU A 159 -4.10 12.46 -0.68
C GLU A 159 -4.36 11.11 0.02
N ILE A 160 -5.16 11.08 1.09
CA ILE A 160 -5.61 9.85 1.76
C ILE A 160 -6.45 9.02 0.79
N THR A 161 -7.46 9.63 0.16
CA THR A 161 -8.34 8.96 -0.80
C THR A 161 -7.54 8.36 -1.97
N THR A 162 -6.59 9.13 -2.51
CA THR A 162 -5.73 8.68 -3.61
C THR A 162 -4.81 7.56 -3.16
N THR A 163 -4.29 7.59 -1.93
CA THR A 163 -3.48 6.51 -1.35
C THR A 163 -4.29 5.22 -1.28
N VAL A 164 -5.50 5.26 -0.73
CA VAL A 164 -6.38 4.08 -0.63
C VAL A 164 -6.75 3.55 -2.02
N ALA A 165 -7.11 4.42 -2.97
CA ALA A 165 -7.42 4.01 -4.35
C ALA A 165 -6.22 3.38 -5.05
N CYS A 166 -5.06 4.00 -4.93
CA CYS A 166 -3.81 3.54 -5.51
C CYS A 166 -3.46 2.14 -4.99
N TYR A 167 -3.51 1.93 -3.68
CA TYR A 167 -3.19 0.63 -3.10
C TYR A 167 -4.29 -0.42 -3.30
N ASN A 168 -5.53 -0.01 -3.56
CA ASN A 168 -6.55 -0.89 -4.11
C ASN A 168 -6.18 -1.40 -5.52
N CYS A 169 -5.55 -0.57 -6.36
CA CYS A 169 -4.99 -1.02 -7.63
C CYS A 169 -3.80 -1.97 -7.43
N VAL A 170 -2.87 -1.61 -6.53
CA VAL A 170 -1.69 -2.43 -6.20
C VAL A 170 -2.09 -3.81 -5.70
N SER A 171 -2.90 -3.90 -4.66
CA SER A 171 -3.36 -5.15 -4.07
C SER A 171 -4.06 -6.06 -5.10
N ARG A 172 -4.91 -5.50 -5.98
CA ARG A 172 -5.55 -6.28 -7.06
C ARG A 172 -4.52 -6.85 -8.03
N PHE A 173 -3.50 -6.08 -8.41
CA PHE A 173 -2.41 -6.57 -9.26
C PHE A 173 -1.59 -7.68 -8.57
N LEU A 174 -1.17 -7.43 -7.32
CA LEU A 174 -0.37 -8.35 -6.53
C LEU A 174 -1.08 -9.69 -6.32
N VAL A 175 -2.33 -9.66 -5.87
CA VAL A 175 -3.10 -10.87 -5.54
C VAL A 175 -3.52 -11.62 -6.80
N ALA A 176 -3.97 -10.92 -7.85
CA ALA A 176 -4.40 -11.58 -9.09
C ALA A 176 -3.27 -12.35 -9.76
N LEU A 177 -2.03 -11.83 -9.68
CA LEU A 177 -0.85 -12.45 -10.25
C LEU A 177 -0.04 -13.28 -9.25
N ASP A 178 -0.36 -13.23 -7.96
CA ASP A 178 0.40 -13.88 -6.87
C ASP A 178 1.87 -13.44 -6.82
N VAL A 179 2.08 -12.12 -6.92
CA VAL A 179 3.41 -11.48 -6.88
C VAL A 179 4.06 -11.73 -5.53
N GLY A 180 5.30 -12.22 -5.56
CA GLY A 180 6.05 -12.60 -4.37
C GLY A 180 5.55 -13.89 -3.70
N GLU A 181 4.67 -14.65 -4.36
CA GLU A 181 4.23 -15.97 -3.92
C GLU A 181 3.57 -15.95 -2.52
N ARG A 182 2.78 -14.91 -2.24
CA ARG A 182 2.19 -14.64 -0.91
C ARG A 182 0.70 -14.95 -0.79
N ASN A 183 0.02 -15.44 -1.82
CA ASN A 183 -1.42 -15.72 -1.71
C ASN A 183 -1.78 -16.83 -0.71
N SER A 184 -0.84 -17.74 -0.41
CA SER A 184 -1.02 -18.80 0.57
C SER A 184 -0.50 -18.46 1.97
N THR A 185 -0.01 -17.24 2.20
CA THR A 185 0.45 -16.77 3.50
C THR A 185 -0.67 -16.05 4.25
N GLY A 186 -0.42 -15.64 5.49
CA GLY A 186 -1.28 -14.82 6.34
C GLY A 186 -0.60 -13.54 6.84
N PRO A 187 -1.31 -12.73 7.64
CA PRO A 187 -0.79 -11.47 8.18
C PRO A 187 0.39 -11.66 9.15
N ASP A 188 0.50 -12.85 9.75
CA ASP A 188 1.51 -13.17 10.77
C ASP A 188 2.80 -13.74 10.17
N ASP A 189 2.85 -13.99 8.85
CA ASP A 189 4.06 -14.40 8.14
C ASP A 189 5.05 -13.22 7.90
N VAL A 190 4.76 -12.07 8.51
CA VAL A 190 5.59 -10.87 8.53
C VAL A 190 5.84 -10.50 9.99
N GLU A 191 7.06 -10.75 10.48
CA GLU A 191 7.48 -10.27 11.80
C GLU A 191 7.62 -8.74 11.77
N LEU A 192 6.85 -8.06 12.61
CA LEU A 192 7.02 -6.62 12.84
C LEU A 192 8.24 -6.39 13.74
N PRO A 193 9.00 -5.30 13.56
CA PRO A 193 10.09 -4.97 14.46
C PRO A 193 9.59 -4.87 15.90
N SER A 194 10.23 -5.58 16.82
CA SER A 194 10.02 -5.38 18.26
C SER A 194 10.52 -3.99 18.65
N HIS A 195 9.68 -3.23 19.37
CA HIS A 195 10.02 -1.92 19.96
C HIS A 195 11.22 -2.00 20.92
#